data_AF-A0A1G3PGE5-F1
#
_entry.id   AF-A0A1G3PGE5-F1
#
_cell.length_a   1.000
_cell.length_b   1.000
_cell.length_c   1.000
_cell.angle_alpha   90.00
_cell.angle_beta   90.00
_cell.angle_gamma   90.00
#
_symmetry.space_group_name_H-M   'P 1'
#
loop_
_entity.id
_entity.type
_entity.pdbx_description
1 polymer ?
#
loop_
_entity_poly.entity_id
_entity_poly.type
_entity_poly.pdbx_seq_one_letter_code
_entity_poly.pdbx_strand_id
1 'polypeptide(L)'
;MKRVWASVMVAAMVIVALAGCGGGADWKAKMSRVEQLAAEINVMVEKMMAGETIDETKADAMEDEIDKIGQELDKIYPSLSDADKKEFDARKDAVEKMFEKY
;
A
#
# COMPACT_ATOMS: atom_id res chain seq x y z
N MET A 1 -18.05 10.96 14.03
CA MET A 1 -16.74 11.28 13.45
C MET A 1 -16.69 10.60 12.08
N LYS A 2 -16.83 11.39 11.02
CA LYS A 2 -16.83 10.91 9.62
C LYS A 2 -15.48 11.30 9.01
N ARG A 3 -14.48 10.42 9.07
CA ARG A 3 -13.21 10.66 8.38
C ARG A 3 -12.64 9.36 7.78
N VAL A 4 -12.97 9.16 6.51
CA VAL A 4 -12.06 8.80 5.41
C VAL A 4 -11.27 7.46 5.44
N TRP A 5 -11.49 6.52 6.35
CA TRP A 5 -10.79 5.21 6.34
C TRP A 5 -10.95 4.36 5.05
N ALA A 6 -11.85 4.70 4.13
CA ALA A 6 -12.23 3.86 2.99
C ALA A 6 -11.77 4.37 1.61
N SER A 7 -10.94 5.41 1.51
CA SER A 7 -10.75 6.11 0.23
C SER A 7 -9.50 5.73 -0.59
N VAL A 8 -8.64 4.83 -0.10
CA VAL A 8 -7.37 4.50 -0.79
C VAL A 8 -7.55 3.48 -1.94
N MET A 9 -8.75 2.91 -2.12
CA MET A 9 -9.02 1.96 -3.22
C MET A 9 -9.69 2.62 -4.42
N VAL A 10 -9.00 3.49 -5.17
CA VAL A 10 -9.49 3.87 -6.51
C VAL A 10 -8.36 3.92 -7.54
N ALA A 11 -8.41 2.89 -8.39
CA ALA A 11 -8.21 2.89 -9.83
C ALA A 11 -6.86 3.34 -10.42
N ALA A 12 -6.25 2.40 -11.14
CA ALA A 12 -5.76 2.70 -12.49
C ALA A 12 -5.82 1.45 -13.36
N MET A 13 -6.83 1.44 -14.24
CA MET A 13 -6.94 0.57 -15.41
C MET A 13 -6.24 1.28 -16.60
N VAL A 14 -5.79 0.50 -17.59
CA VAL A 14 -5.38 0.86 -18.98
C VAL A 14 -3.87 0.96 -19.29
N ILE A 15 -3.36 -0.17 -19.79
CA ILE A 15 -2.55 -0.46 -21.01
C ILE A 15 -1.75 0.70 -21.66
N VAL A 16 -0.42 0.51 -21.85
CA VAL A 16 0.32 0.36 -23.14
C VAL A 16 1.82 0.18 -22.84
N ALA A 17 2.41 -0.81 -23.51
CA ALA A 17 3.82 -1.20 -23.46
C ALA A 17 4.77 -0.11 -23.97
N LEU A 18 5.98 -0.02 -23.40
CA LEU A 18 7.23 0.21 -24.12
C LEU A 18 8.43 -0.10 -23.23
N ALA A 19 9.40 -0.78 -23.83
CA ALA A 19 10.62 -1.28 -23.21
C ALA A 19 11.44 -0.18 -22.50
N GLY A 20 11.89 -0.47 -21.28
CA GLY A 20 12.82 0.35 -20.54
C GLY A 20 13.47 -0.46 -19.43
N CYS A 21 14.59 -1.10 -19.76
CA CYS A 21 15.46 -1.80 -18.81
C CYS A 21 15.91 -0.77 -17.75
N GLY A 22 15.40 -0.86 -16.53
CA GLY A 22 15.81 0.04 -15.43
C GLY A 22 14.89 0.11 -14.20
N GLY A 23 13.61 -0.25 -14.30
CA GLY A 23 12.62 -0.02 -13.22
C GLY A 23 12.32 -1.19 -12.27
N GLY A 24 12.81 -2.40 -12.55
CA GLY A 24 12.31 -3.63 -11.91
C GLY A 24 12.74 -3.90 -10.47
N ALA A 25 13.77 -3.22 -9.93
CA ALA A 25 14.32 -3.55 -8.62
C ALA A 25 13.69 -2.78 -7.44
N ASP A 26 13.21 -1.56 -7.67
CA ASP A 26 12.81 -0.66 -6.57
C ASP A 26 11.39 -0.94 -6.04
N TRP A 27 10.50 -1.49 -6.87
CA TRP A 27 9.12 -1.74 -6.48
C TRP A 27 8.99 -2.76 -5.34
N LYS A 28 9.88 -3.77 -5.28
CA LYS A 28 9.82 -4.80 -4.23
C LYS A 28 10.10 -4.24 -2.84
N ALA A 29 11.10 -3.37 -2.74
CA ALA A 29 11.48 -2.70 -1.50
C ALA A 29 10.39 -1.73 -1.04
N LYS A 30 9.83 -0.95 -1.97
CA LYS A 30 8.67 -0.09 -1.71
C LYS A 30 7.46 -0.88 -1.24
N MET A 31 7.13 -1.98 -1.90
CA MET A 31 6.02 -2.85 -1.50
C MET A 31 6.27 -3.46 -0.11
N SER A 32 7.50 -3.87 0.20
CA SER A 32 7.84 -4.35 1.56
C SER A 32 7.65 -3.27 2.62
N ARG A 33 7.92 -2.00 2.28
CA ARG A 33 7.67 -0.89 3.20
C ARG A 33 6.16 -0.67 3.41
N VAL A 34 5.35 -0.74 2.35
CA VAL A 34 3.88 -0.68 2.45
C VAL A 34 3.35 -1.81 3.34
N GLU A 35 3.81 -3.04 3.12
CA GLU A 35 3.41 -4.19 3.96
C GLU A 35 3.77 -4.00 5.44
N GLN A 36 4.96 -3.47 5.73
CA GLN A 36 5.38 -3.19 7.10
C GLN A 36 4.49 -2.11 7.74
N LEU A 37 4.26 -0.99 7.04
CA LEU A 37 3.43 0.10 7.52
C LEU A 37 1.98 -0.36 7.73
N ALA A 38 1.44 -1.16 6.81
CA ALA A 38 0.10 -1.73 6.92
C ALA A 38 -0.03 -2.64 8.15
N ALA A 39 0.97 -3.49 8.41
CA ALA A 39 1.00 -4.32 9.62
C ALA A 39 1.08 -3.49 10.90
N GLU A 40 1.86 -2.40 10.92
CA GLU A 40 1.92 -1.47 12.06
C GLU A 40 0.57 -0.77 12.29
N ILE A 41 -0.13 -0.34 11.23
CA ILE A 41 -1.47 0.24 11.33
C ILE A 41 -2.47 -0.79 11.85
N ASN A 42 -2.43 -2.03 11.35
CA ASN A 42 -3.30 -3.11 11.85
C ASN A 42 -3.15 -3.31 13.37
N VAL A 43 -1.90 -3.33 13.88
CA VAL A 43 -1.64 -3.43 15.33
C VAL A 43 -2.21 -2.23 16.10
N MET A 44 -2.14 -1.02 15.55
CA MET A 44 -2.73 0.15 16.20
C MET A 44 -4.27 0.10 16.20
N VAL A 45 -4.89 -0.41 15.14
CA VAL A 45 -6.34 -0.62 15.10
C VAL A 45 -6.76 -1.64 16.17
N GLU A 46 -6.03 -2.74 16.33
CA GLU A 46 -6.27 -3.72 17.40
C GLU A 46 -6.19 -3.09 18.79
N LYS A 47 -5.18 -2.26 19.04
CA LYS A 47 -5.03 -1.51 20.29
C LYS A 47 -6.19 -0.55 20.52
N MET A 48 -6.61 0.19 19.49
CA MET A 48 -7.76 1.10 19.58
C MET A 48 -9.04 0.33 19.92
N MET A 49 -9.29 -0.83 19.30
CA MET A 49 -10.43 -1.69 19.62
C MET A 49 -10.37 -2.28 21.03
N ALA A 50 -9.18 -2.54 21.55
CA ALA A 50 -8.97 -2.94 22.94
C ALA A 50 -9.18 -1.79 23.95
N GLY A 51 -9.45 -0.57 23.47
CA GLY A 51 -9.62 0.63 24.30
C GLY A 51 -8.32 1.27 24.74
N GLU A 52 -7.19 0.89 24.14
CA GLU A 52 -5.90 1.53 24.38
C GLU A 52 -5.82 2.88 23.64
N THR A 53 -5.12 3.83 24.23
CA THR A 53 -4.79 5.10 23.56
C THR A 53 -3.69 4.84 22.52
N ILE A 54 -3.91 5.28 21.29
CA ILE A 54 -2.92 5.25 20.22
C ILE A 54 -2.36 6.65 19.96
N ASP A 55 -1.17 6.69 19.35
CA ASP A 55 -0.59 7.93 18.85
C ASP A 55 -1.17 8.22 17.46
N GLU A 56 -2.19 9.08 17.42
CA GLU A 56 -2.86 9.48 16.18
C GLU A 56 -1.90 10.16 15.20
N THR A 57 -0.93 10.93 15.69
CA THR A 57 0.08 11.58 14.82
C THR A 57 0.99 10.55 14.15
N LYS A 58 1.35 9.47 14.87
CA LYS A 58 2.09 8.37 14.29
C LYS A 58 1.27 7.65 13.21
N ALA A 59 -0.03 7.46 13.44
CA ALA A 59 -0.92 6.83 12.46
C ALA A 59 -1.04 7.66 11.19
N ASP A 60 -1.32 8.96 11.32
CA ASP A 60 -1.39 9.89 10.17
C ASP A 60 -0.08 9.88 9.36
N ALA A 61 1.08 9.90 10.04
CA ALA A 61 2.38 9.87 9.36
C ALA A 61 2.63 8.57 8.58
N MET A 62 2.12 7.43 9.06
CA MET A 62 2.23 6.15 8.37
C MET A 62 1.28 6.05 7.18
N GLU A 63 0.07 6.61 7.29
CA GLU A 63 -0.86 6.73 6.16
C GLU A 63 -0.27 7.60 5.05
N ASP A 64 0.28 8.78 5.40
CA ASP A 64 0.96 9.67 4.45
C ASP A 64 2.15 8.97 3.75
N GLU A 65 2.90 8.14 4.48
CA GLU A 65 4.01 7.38 3.91
C GLU A 65 3.52 6.28 2.95
N ILE A 66 2.44 5.56 3.30
CA ILE A 66 1.80 4.58 2.41
C ILE A 66 1.32 5.28 1.14
N ASP A 67 0.62 6.41 1.25
CA ASP A 67 0.11 7.16 0.10
C ASP A 67 1.23 7.61 -0.83
N LYS A 68 2.32 8.15 -0.26
CA LYS A 68 3.49 8.56 -1.05
C LYS A 68 4.12 7.37 -1.77
N ILE A 69 4.33 6.25 -1.08
CA ILE A 69 4.92 5.05 -1.69
C ILE A 69 3.97 4.47 -2.74
N GLY A 70 2.67 4.47 -2.49
CA GLY A 70 1.63 4.04 -3.43
C GLY A 70 1.70 4.82 -4.74
N GLN A 71 1.82 6.15 -4.68
CA GLN A 71 2.01 6.98 -5.88
C GLN A 71 3.30 6.68 -6.64
N GLU A 72 4.38 6.31 -5.95
CA GLU A 72 5.63 5.87 -6.59
C GLU A 72 5.46 4.50 -7.26
N LEU A 73 4.79 3.57 -6.58
CA LEU A 73 4.47 2.24 -7.08
C LEU A 73 3.57 2.30 -8.32
N ASP A 74 2.56 3.17 -8.34
CA ASP A 74 1.68 3.38 -9.49
C ASP A 74 2.44 3.88 -10.72
N LYS A 75 3.48 4.69 -10.54
CA LYS A 75 4.36 5.14 -11.63
C LYS A 75 5.26 4.01 -12.12
N ILE A 76 5.67 3.09 -11.25
CA ILE A 76 6.53 1.96 -11.61
C ILE A 76 5.73 0.84 -12.29
N TYR A 77 4.49 0.60 -11.84
CA TYR A 77 3.66 -0.53 -12.27
C TYR A 77 3.56 -0.73 -13.79
N PRO A 78 3.34 0.30 -14.63
CA PRO A 78 3.25 0.14 -16.08
C PRO A 78 4.53 -0.44 -16.70
N SER A 79 5.70 -0.11 -16.11
CA SER A 79 7.02 -0.54 -16.57
C SER A 79 7.42 -1.95 -16.13
N LEU A 80 6.66 -2.57 -15.23
CA LEU A 80 6.94 -3.91 -14.74
C LEU A 80 6.71 -4.98 -15.81
N SER A 81 7.51 -6.04 -15.72
CA SER A 81 7.27 -7.27 -16.49
C SER A 81 5.94 -7.91 -16.06
N ASP A 82 5.36 -8.77 -16.91
CA ASP A 82 4.11 -9.48 -16.55
C ASP A 82 4.28 -10.36 -15.31
N ALA A 83 5.47 -10.94 -15.11
CA ALA A 83 5.80 -11.72 -13.92
C ALA A 83 5.83 -10.83 -12.66
N ASP A 84 6.47 -9.66 -12.74
CA ASP A 84 6.52 -8.70 -11.65
C ASP A 84 5.14 -8.10 -11.35
N LYS A 85 4.32 -7.82 -12.37
CA LYS A 85 2.93 -7.35 -12.18
C LYS A 85 2.10 -8.37 -11.40
N LYS A 86 2.20 -9.65 -11.77
CA LYS A 86 1.49 -10.72 -11.06
C LYS A 86 1.91 -10.82 -9.59
N GLU A 87 3.21 -10.66 -9.31
CA GLU A 87 3.72 -10.64 -7.93
C GLU A 87 3.27 -9.38 -7.19
N PHE A 88 3.33 -8.21 -7.84
CA PHE A 88 2.85 -6.93 -7.32
C PHE A 88 1.37 -7.03 -6.93
N ASP A 89 0.52 -7.51 -7.83
CA ASP A 89 -0.92 -7.61 -7.62
C ASP A 89 -1.23 -8.57 -6.47
N ALA A 90 -0.52 -9.70 -6.37
CA ALA A 90 -0.68 -10.65 -5.26
C ALA A 90 -0.29 -10.04 -3.90
N ARG A 91 0.78 -9.24 -3.86
CA ARG A 91 1.22 -8.54 -2.64
C ARG A 91 0.28 -7.43 -2.25
N LYS A 92 -0.21 -6.65 -3.23
CA LYS A 92 -1.23 -5.61 -3.01
C LYS A 92 -2.52 -6.21 -2.44
N ASP A 93 -3.03 -7.29 -3.04
CA ASP A 93 -4.21 -8.02 -2.53
C ASP A 93 -4.00 -8.54 -1.10
N ALA A 94 -2.80 -9.01 -0.76
CA ALA A 94 -2.48 -9.43 0.60
C ALA A 94 -2.51 -8.27 1.60
N VAL A 95 -2.04 -7.07 1.22
CA VAL A 95 -2.11 -5.85 2.04
C VAL A 95 -3.55 -5.40 2.21
N GLU A 96 -4.34 -5.35 1.14
CA GLU A 96 -5.76 -4.95 1.19
C GLU A 96 -6.56 -5.84 2.15
N LYS A 97 -6.33 -7.15 2.12
CA LYS A 97 -6.94 -8.13 3.03
C LYS A 97 -6.56 -7.96 4.50
N MET A 98 -5.49 -7.23 4.84
CA MET A 98 -5.18 -6.93 6.24
C MET A 98 -6.27 -6.04 6.85
N PHE A 99 -6.83 -5.13 6.05
CA PHE A 99 -7.80 -4.13 6.52
C PHE A 99 -9.26 -4.58 6.39
N GLU A 100 -9.56 -5.59 5.57
CA GLU A 100 -10.92 -6.15 5.43
C GLU A 100 -11.50 -6.77 6.71
N LYS A 101 -10.67 -6.98 7.75
CA LYS A 101 -11.11 -7.56 9.02
C LYS A 101 -11.91 -6.61 9.92
N TYR A 102 -11.93 -5.31 9.60
CA TYR A 102 -12.57 -4.26 10.41
C TYR A 102 -13.65 -3.54 9.62
#